data_AF-A0A165WU14-F1
#
_entry.id   AF-A0A165WU14-F1
#
_cell.length_a   1.000
_cell.length_b   1.000
_cell.length_c   1.000
_cell.angle_alpha   90.00
_cell.angle_beta   90.00
_cell.angle_gamma   90.00
#
_symmetry.space_group_name_H-M   'P 1'
#
loop_
_entity.id
_entity.type
_entity.pdbx_description
1 polymer ?
#
loop_
_entity_poly.entity_id
_entity_poly.type
_entity_poly.pdbx_seq_one_letter_code
_entity_poly.pdbx_strand_id
1 'polypeptide(L)'
;GFLVDINAGSISLSPSSVTDILACITIFLATESRAPILRDWQRLAGHLNWLLNVLPWGRPALTELYRKMSGKDIGHRGVFINAEVISDLSWLAQIIPASIGIRFVDDGMW
;
A
#
# COMPACT_ATOMS: atom_id res chain seq x y z
N GLY A 1 11.81 -8.91 -3.72
CA GLY A 1 13.23 -8.50 -3.93
C GLY A 1 13.27 -7.48 -5.06
N PHE A 2 14.12 -6.45 -4.97
CA PHE A 2 14.17 -5.36 -5.95
C PHE A 2 15.07 -5.68 -7.14
N LEU A 3 14.71 -5.18 -8.32
CA LEU A 3 15.62 -5.06 -9.46
C LEU A 3 16.11 -3.61 -9.50
N VAL A 4 17.32 -3.38 -8.99
CA VAL A 4 17.99 -2.09 -9.16
C VAL A 4 18.68 -2.12 -10.51
N ASP A 5 18.16 -1.39 -11.48
CA ASP A 5 18.88 -1.18 -12.74
C ASP A 5 19.89 -0.06 -12.55
N ILE A 6 21.11 -0.45 -12.18
CA ILE A 6 22.23 0.47 -11.89
C ILE A 6 22.59 1.30 -13.12
N ASN A 7 22.32 0.80 -14.34
CA ASN A 7 22.68 1.49 -15.58
C ASN A 7 21.69 2.59 -15.97
N ALA A 8 20.42 2.48 -15.56
CA ALA A 8 19.37 3.46 -15.84
C ALA A 8 19.14 4.47 -14.70
N GLY A 9 19.70 4.24 -13.51
CA GLY A 9 19.42 5.07 -12.32
C GLY A 9 17.95 5.00 -11.88
N SER A 10 17.24 3.94 -12.24
CA SER A 10 15.82 3.77 -11.95
C SER A 10 15.61 2.67 -10.92
N ILE A 11 14.88 2.99 -9.85
CA ILE A 11 14.39 2.00 -8.89
C ILE A 11 13.06 1.48 -9.44
N SER A 12 13.08 0.29 -10.02
CA SER A 12 11.87 -0.37 -10.51
C SER A 12 11.38 -1.39 -9.48
N LEU A 13 10.07 -1.40 -9.22
CA LEU A 13 9.46 -2.46 -8.43
C LEU A 13 9.45 -3.75 -9.26
N SER A 14 9.93 -4.84 -8.68
CA SER A 14 9.70 -6.14 -9.28
C SER A 14 8.20 -6.47 -9.23
N PRO A 15 7.67 -7.26 -10.17
CA PRO A 15 6.27 -7.66 -10.16
C PRO A 15 5.85 -8.30 -8.83
N SER A 16 6.73 -9.08 -8.19
CA SER A 16 6.46 -9.66 -6.88
C SER A 16 6.32 -8.62 -5.78
N SER A 17 7.16 -7.58 -5.77
CA SER A 17 7.03 -6.49 -4.79
C SER A 17 5.75 -5.67 -4.97
N VAL A 18 5.22 -5.56 -6.18
CA VAL A 18 3.90 -4.96 -6.40
C VAL A 18 2.79 -5.85 -5.84
N THR A 19 2.83 -7.15 -6.14
CA THR A 19 1.87 -8.12 -5.59
C THR A 19 1.88 -8.11 -4.05
N ASP A 20 3.05 -8.05 -3.43
CA ASP A 20 3.21 -7.96 -1.98
C ASP A 20 2.51 -6.70 -1.42
N ILE A 21 2.71 -5.54 -2.05
CA ILE A 21 2.07 -4.28 -1.63
C ILE A 21 0.54 -4.35 -1.76
N LEU A 22 0.04 -4.91 -2.86
CA LEU A 22 -1.40 -5.09 -3.07
C LEU A 22 -2.01 -6.05 -2.05
N ALA A 23 -1.29 -7.13 -1.72
CA ALA A 23 -1.69 -8.05 -0.65
C ALA A 23 -1.72 -7.33 0.71
N CYS A 24 -0.71 -6.52 1.04
CA CYS A 24 -0.69 -5.73 2.27
C CYS A 24 -1.89 -4.78 2.38
N ILE A 25 -2.24 -4.07 1.29
CA ILE A 25 -3.42 -3.18 1.26
C ILE A 25 -4.69 -4.00 1.49
N THR A 26 -4.86 -5.12 0.76
CA THR A 26 -6.06 -5.95 0.82
C THR A 26 -6.26 -6.55 2.22
N ILE A 27 -5.20 -7.12 2.81
CA ILE A 27 -5.23 -7.70 4.16
C ILE A 27 -5.56 -6.61 5.19
N PHE A 28 -4.96 -5.42 5.08
CA PHE A 28 -5.22 -4.33 5.99
C PHE A 28 -6.71 -3.90 5.95
N LEU A 29 -7.26 -3.71 4.76
CA LEU A 29 -8.67 -3.33 4.57
C LEU A 29 -9.65 -4.43 5.01
N ALA A 30 -9.25 -5.70 4.92
CA ALA A 30 -10.05 -6.86 5.32
C ALA A 30 -10.03 -7.15 6.84
N THR A 31 -9.38 -6.30 7.66
CA THR A 31 -9.36 -6.47 9.12
C THR A 31 -10.78 -6.54 9.68
N GLU A 32 -11.16 -7.68 10.28
CA GLU A 32 -12.55 -7.97 10.70
C GLU A 32 -13.11 -6.90 11.65
N SER A 33 -12.30 -6.46 12.63
CA SER A 33 -12.70 -5.42 13.59
C SER A 33 -12.79 -4.03 12.98
N ARG A 34 -12.31 -3.85 11.73
CA ARG A 34 -12.01 -2.58 11.07
C ARG A 34 -11.10 -1.67 11.91
N ALA A 35 -10.44 -2.22 12.93
CA ALA A 35 -9.56 -1.51 13.84
C ALA A 35 -8.21 -2.24 13.96
N PRO A 36 -7.40 -2.28 12.89
CA PRO A 36 -6.04 -2.80 12.97
C PRO A 36 -5.26 -2.08 14.07
N ILE A 37 -4.35 -2.79 14.72
CA ILE A 37 -3.48 -2.17 15.73
C ILE A 37 -2.56 -1.14 15.05
N LEU A 38 -2.19 -0.07 15.77
CA LEU A 38 -1.36 1.01 15.24
C LEU A 38 -0.08 0.50 14.55
N ARG A 39 0.50 -0.61 15.02
CA ARG A 39 1.67 -1.24 14.37
C ARG A 39 1.39 -1.67 12.92
N ASP A 40 0.20 -2.15 12.61
CA ASP A 40 -0.15 -2.57 11.25
C ASP A 40 -0.38 -1.36 10.34
N TRP A 41 -0.91 -0.27 10.87
CA TRP A 41 -0.95 1.03 10.18
C TRP A 41 0.46 1.50 9.80
N GLN A 42 1.40 1.45 10.76
CA GLN A 42 2.79 1.87 10.55
C GLN A 42 3.52 0.97 9.56
N ARG A 43 3.28 -0.35 9.60
CA ARG A 43 3.81 -1.31 8.61
C ARG A 43 3.33 -0.97 7.21
N LEU A 44 2.02 -0.79 7.02
CA LEU A 44 1.45 -0.38 5.74
C LEU A 44 2.04 0.95 5.27
N ALA A 45 2.12 1.95 6.14
CA ALA A 45 2.74 3.24 5.83
C ALA A 45 4.20 3.09 5.34
N GLY A 46 4.96 2.19 5.96
CA GLY A 46 6.31 1.85 5.55
C GLY A 46 6.36 1.30 4.13
N HIS A 47 5.53 0.30 3.81
CA HIS A 47 5.45 -0.28 2.46
C HIS A 47 5.04 0.75 1.41
N LEU A 48 4.06 1.60 1.72
CA LEU A 48 3.58 2.61 0.79
C LEU A 48 4.56 3.78 0.62
N ASN A 49 5.30 4.17 1.66
CA ASN A 49 6.39 5.14 1.52
C ASN A 49 7.43 4.68 0.50
N TRP A 50 7.77 3.39 0.50
CA TRP A 50 8.67 2.82 -0.50
C TRP A 50 8.07 2.86 -1.90
N LEU A 51 6.78 2.51 -2.06
CA LEU A 51 6.07 2.61 -3.34
C LEU A 51 6.11 4.03 -3.92
N LEU A 52 5.92 5.06 -3.10
CA LEU A 52 5.84 6.45 -3.56
C LEU A 52 7.18 7.07 -3.95
N ASN A 53 8.30 6.43 -3.61
CA ASN A 53 9.58 6.79 -4.21
C ASN A 53 9.63 6.41 -5.70
N VAL A 54 8.80 5.46 -6.14
CA VAL A 54 8.66 5.02 -7.53
C VAL A 54 7.45 5.68 -8.21
N LEU A 55 6.35 5.89 -7.47
CA LEU A 55 5.11 6.52 -7.94
C LEU A 55 4.81 7.81 -7.16
N PRO A 56 5.54 8.92 -7.41
CA PRO A 56 5.44 10.14 -6.58
C PRO A 56 4.06 10.80 -6.58
N TRP A 57 3.25 10.55 -7.62
CA TRP A 57 1.89 11.08 -7.75
C TRP A 57 0.86 10.34 -6.86
N GLY A 58 1.19 9.18 -6.31
CA GLY A 58 0.32 8.45 -5.36
C GLY A 58 0.31 9.04 -3.94
N ARG A 59 1.12 10.08 -3.67
CA ARG A 59 1.27 10.70 -2.33
C ARG A 59 -0.04 11.11 -1.65
N PRO A 60 -1.06 11.62 -2.36
CA PRO A 60 -2.32 12.00 -1.72
C PRO A 60 -2.95 10.87 -0.91
N ALA A 61 -2.81 9.60 -1.35
CA ALA A 61 -3.39 8.44 -0.68
C ALA A 61 -2.80 8.13 0.71
N LEU A 62 -1.69 8.78 1.10
CA LEU A 62 -1.14 8.64 2.46
C LEU A 62 -1.61 9.70 3.43
N THR A 63 -2.27 10.76 2.96
CA THR A 63 -2.66 11.88 3.80
C THR A 63 -3.55 11.42 4.94
N GLU A 64 -4.61 10.69 4.61
CA GLU A 64 -5.58 10.20 5.59
C GLU A 64 -5.00 9.06 6.44
N LEU A 65 -4.10 8.25 5.87
CA LEU A 65 -3.37 7.23 6.60
C LEU A 65 -2.52 7.84 7.73
N TYR A 66 -1.72 8.87 7.42
CA TYR A 66 -0.91 9.58 8.42
C TYR A 66 -1.76 10.36 9.41
N ARG A 67 -2.84 11.00 8.95
CA ARG A 67 -3.78 11.71 9.82
C ARG A 67 -4.37 10.78 10.87
N LYS A 68 -4.72 9.54 10.49
CA LYS A 68 -5.23 8.52 11.42
C LYS A 68 -4.22 8.10 12.48
N MET A 69 -2.95 7.95 12.11
CA MET A 69 -1.89 7.56 13.04
C MET A 69 -1.41 8.73 13.93
N SER A 70 -1.60 9.97 13.50
CA SER A 70 -1.10 11.15 14.21
C SER A 70 -1.56 11.20 15.67
N GLY A 71 -0.61 11.53 16.56
CA GLY A 71 -0.81 11.60 18.00
C GLY A 71 -1.06 10.26 18.70
N LYS A 72 -0.87 9.12 18.02
CA LYS A 72 -1.02 7.78 18.61
C LYS A 72 0.34 7.13 18.73
N ASP A 73 0.62 6.59 19.91
CA ASP A 73 1.89 6.02 20.32
C ASP A 73 1.76 4.57 20.82
N ILE A 74 0.59 4.18 21.31
CA ILE A 74 0.32 2.82 21.79
C ILE A 74 0.17 1.85 20.60
N GLY A 75 1.27 1.16 20.26
CA GLY A 75 1.36 0.29 19.09
C GLY A 75 0.33 -0.85 18.99
N HIS A 76 -0.17 -1.35 20.12
CA HIS A 76 -1.15 -2.45 20.18
C HIS A 76 -2.61 -1.97 20.30
N ARG A 77 -2.85 -0.65 20.30
CA ARG A 77 -4.20 -0.09 20.32
C ARG A 77 -4.79 -0.11 18.91
N GLY A 78 -6.00 -0.64 18.78
CA GLY A 78 -6.76 -0.62 17.54
C GLY A 78 -7.10 0.81 17.10
N VAL A 79 -6.95 1.09 15.81
CA VAL A 79 -7.31 2.38 15.20
C VAL A 79 -8.28 2.09 14.05
N PHE A 80 -9.48 2.65 14.14
CA PHE A 80 -10.53 2.40 13.16
C PHE A 80 -10.19 2.96 11.78
N ILE A 81 -10.35 2.12 10.76
CA ILE A 81 -10.33 2.50 9.34
C ILE A 81 -11.61 3.28 9.03
N ASN A 82 -11.48 4.48 8.47
CA ASN A 82 -12.59 5.30 8.00
C ASN A 82 -12.78 5.18 6.47
N ALA A 83 -13.87 5.74 5.97
CA ALA A 83 -14.23 5.70 4.56
C ALA A 83 -13.15 6.34 3.67
N GLU A 84 -12.51 7.40 4.13
CA GLU A 84 -11.46 8.09 3.38
C GLU A 84 -10.23 7.20 3.18
N VAL A 85 -9.77 6.51 4.23
CA VAL A 85 -8.66 5.54 4.12
C VAL A 85 -9.04 4.36 3.21
N ILE A 86 -10.28 3.89 3.28
CA ILE A 86 -10.76 2.83 2.37
C ILE A 86 -10.69 3.32 0.92
N SER A 87 -11.22 4.51 0.65
CA SER A 87 -11.26 5.11 -0.68
C SER A 87 -9.84 5.28 -1.24
N ASP A 88 -8.95 5.91 -0.48
CA ASP A 88 -7.56 6.19 -0.90
C ASP A 88 -6.77 4.92 -1.18
N LEU A 89 -6.83 3.94 -0.28
CA LEU A 89 -6.09 2.68 -0.44
C LEU A 89 -6.69 1.80 -1.55
N SER A 90 -8.01 1.81 -1.73
CA SER A 90 -8.68 1.07 -2.80
C SER A 90 -8.36 1.68 -4.16
N TRP A 91 -8.40 3.01 -4.27
CA TRP A 91 -7.94 3.72 -5.46
C TRP A 91 -6.48 3.38 -5.76
N LEU A 92 -5.60 3.45 -4.76
CA LEU A 92 -4.18 3.14 -4.92
C LEU A 92 -3.97 1.70 -5.43
N ALA A 93 -4.69 0.72 -4.89
CA ALA A 93 -4.61 -0.67 -5.33
C ALA A 93 -5.05 -0.87 -6.79
N GLN A 94 -6.02 -0.09 -7.27
CA GLN A 94 -6.49 -0.16 -8.66
C GLN A 94 -5.50 0.44 -9.67
N ILE A 95 -4.78 1.51 -9.28
CA ILE A 95 -3.91 2.24 -10.21
C ILE A 95 -2.51 1.65 -10.33
N ILE A 96 -1.99 0.99 -9.28
CA ILE A 96 -0.61 0.47 -9.25
C ILE A 96 -0.35 -0.48 -10.43
N PRO A 97 -1.22 -1.47 -10.74
CA PRO A 97 -1.01 -2.39 -11.85
C PRO A 97 -0.89 -1.68 -13.20
N ALA A 98 -1.81 -0.73 -13.45
CA ALA A 98 -1.86 0.04 -14.69
C ALA A 98 -0.63 0.94 -14.87
N SER A 99 -0.07 1.44 -13.77
CA SER A 99 1.02 2.42 -13.77
C SER A 99 2.41 1.80 -13.90
N ILE A 100 2.58 0.55 -13.44
CA ILE A 100 3.85 -0.19 -13.51
C ILE A 100 3.88 -1.14 -14.73
N GLY A 101 2.79 -1.19 -15.51
CA GLY A 101 2.68 -2.06 -16.68
C GLY A 101 2.55 -3.55 -16.34
N ILE A 102 2.13 -3.86 -15.11
CA ILE A 102 1.87 -5.24 -14.69
C ILE A 102 0.49 -5.64 -15.23
N ARG A 103 0.47 -6.45 -16.28
CA ARG A 103 -0.73 -7.21 -16.64
C ARG A 103 -0.83 -8.38 -15.67
N PHE A 104 -1.83 -8.33 -14.78
CA PHE A 104 -2.34 -9.55 -14.18
C PHE A 104 -2.93 -10.37 -15.33
N VAL A 105 -2.25 -11.45 -15.73
CA VAL A 105 -2.92 -12.49 -16.50
C VAL A 105 -3.85 -13.15 -15.49
N ASP A 106 -5.14 -12.91 -15.66
CA ASP A 106 -6.21 -13.57 -14.92
C ASP A 106 -6.06 -15.08 -15.20
N ASP A 107 -5.46 -15.83 -14.28
CA ASP A 107 -5.48 -17.30 -14.31
C ASP A 107 -6.81 -17.76 -13.74
N GLY A 108 -7.86 -17.44 -14.49
CA GLY A 108 -9.24 -17.77 -14.23
C GLY A 108 -9.82 -18.46 -15.46
N MET A 109 -9.49 -19.73 -15.65
CA MET A 109 -10.25 -20.60 -16.53
C MET A 109 -10.58 -21.89 -15.79
N TRP A 110 -11.84 -21.98 -15.36
CA TRP A 110 -12.52 -23.24 -15.08
C TRP A 110 -12.66 -24.05 -16.37
#